data_AF-A0A928RTQ3-F1
#
_entry.id   AF-A0A928RTQ3-F1
#
_cell.length_a   1.000
_cell.length_b   1.000
_cell.length_c   1.000
_cell.angle_alpha   90.00
_cell.angle_beta   90.00
_cell.angle_gamma   90.00
#
_symmetry.space_group_name_H-M   'P 1'
#
loop_
_entity.id
_entity.type
_entity.pdbx_description
1 polymer ?
#
loop_
_entity_poly.entity_id
_entity_poly.type
_entity_poly.pdbx_seq_one_letter_code
_entity_poly.pdbx_strand_id
1 'polypeptide(L)'
;MTKSFIFVKIYYKWECWVLKEKIVEKIRNRKPFEKADIIIYSVCLLLIVSLFILVPLSKNSQENTGFKISVDGEIAVILEFDKEIVVESDYSDLVSVEKKQDLYQVKILTKDKNGYNLIEFDLKEKTAKVIESNCSSSKDCVHFPKIKTSGTIYCAPHKLKISPLKEEFKSPVVGEI
;
A
#
# COMPACT_ATOMS: atom_id res chain seq x y z
N MET A 1 39.22 -68.25 3.19
CA MET A 1 38.53 -67.50 2.12
C MET A 1 38.26 -66.02 2.45
N THR A 2 39.02 -65.38 3.36
CA THR A 2 38.73 -64.01 3.86
C THR A 2 39.69 -62.91 3.42
N LYS A 3 40.85 -63.26 2.83
CA LYS A 3 41.87 -62.27 2.42
C LYS A 3 41.55 -61.52 1.11
N SER A 4 40.72 -62.10 0.24
CA SER A 4 40.40 -61.50 -1.06
C SER A 4 39.41 -60.32 -0.98
N PHE A 5 38.50 -60.32 -0.02
CA PHE A 5 37.49 -59.26 0.13
C PHE A 5 38.04 -57.96 0.71
N ILE A 6 39.11 -58.02 1.51
CA ILE A 6 39.73 -56.85 2.12
C ILE A 6 40.48 -56.02 1.07
N PHE A 7 41.18 -56.68 0.14
CA PHE A 7 41.93 -56.00 -0.92
C PHE A 7 41.03 -55.20 -1.87
N VAL A 8 39.88 -55.75 -2.26
CA VAL A 8 38.94 -55.06 -3.14
C VAL A 8 38.38 -53.79 -2.48
N LYS A 9 38.04 -53.86 -1.18
CA LYS A 9 37.48 -52.71 -0.44
C LYS A 9 38.49 -51.57 -0.25
N ILE A 10 39.78 -51.89 -0.14
CA ILE A 10 40.88 -50.90 -0.06
C ILE A 10 41.07 -50.21 -1.43
N TYR A 11 41.00 -50.97 -2.52
CA TYR A 11 41.19 -50.44 -3.87
C TYR A 11 40.10 -49.41 -4.25
N TYR A 12 38.82 -49.75 -4.05
CA TYR A 12 37.71 -48.81 -4.32
C TYR A 12 37.74 -47.56 -3.44
N LYS A 13 38.18 -47.69 -2.17
CA LYS A 13 38.31 -46.53 -1.26
C LYS A 13 39.43 -45.59 -1.71
N TRP A 14 40.50 -46.13 -2.28
CA TRP A 14 41.63 -45.35 -2.79
C TRP A 14 41.25 -44.61 -4.08
N GLU A 15 40.57 -45.26 -5.03
CA GLU A 15 40.08 -44.59 -6.26
C GLU A 15 39.05 -43.49 -5.96
N CYS A 16 38.11 -43.73 -5.03
CA CYS A 16 37.17 -42.69 -4.60
C CYS A 16 37.86 -41.49 -3.94
N TRP A 17 38.98 -41.69 -3.25
CA TRP A 17 39.73 -40.61 -2.60
C TRP A 17 40.51 -39.78 -3.64
N VAL A 18 41.17 -40.44 -4.59
CA VAL A 18 41.88 -39.78 -5.71
C VAL A 18 40.92 -38.97 -6.60
N LEU A 19 39.72 -39.49 -6.87
CA LEU A 19 38.70 -38.75 -7.63
C LEU A 19 38.21 -37.50 -6.88
N LYS A 20 38.05 -37.59 -5.55
CA LYS A 20 37.66 -36.44 -4.73
C LYS A 20 38.73 -35.35 -4.73
N GLU A 21 40.00 -35.69 -4.60
CA GLU A 21 41.09 -34.71 -4.63
C GLU A 21 41.17 -33.99 -5.98
N LYS A 22 41.05 -34.73 -7.09
CA LYS A 22 41.02 -34.14 -8.44
C LYS A 22 39.85 -33.19 -8.66
N ILE A 23 38.68 -33.48 -8.11
CA ILE A 23 37.51 -32.59 -8.18
C ILE A 23 37.74 -31.34 -7.34
N VAL A 24 38.28 -31.48 -6.12
CA VAL A 24 38.55 -30.37 -5.22
C VAL A 24 39.62 -29.44 -5.79
N GLU A 25 40.70 -29.96 -6.37
CA GLU A 25 41.71 -29.13 -7.06
C GLU A 25 41.13 -28.40 -8.26
N LYS A 26 40.28 -29.06 -9.04
CA LYS A 26 39.61 -28.45 -10.20
C LYS A 26 38.65 -27.34 -9.78
N ILE A 27 38.04 -27.40 -8.60
CA ILE A 27 37.19 -26.34 -8.03
C ILE A 27 38.07 -25.22 -7.44
N ARG A 28 39.15 -25.58 -6.73
CA ARG A 28 40.07 -24.64 -6.06
C ARG A 28 40.86 -23.75 -7.03
N ASN A 29 41.16 -24.25 -8.22
CA ASN A 29 41.90 -23.52 -9.25
C ASN A 29 41.01 -22.76 -10.24
N ARG A 30 39.68 -22.81 -10.11
CA ARG A 30 38.83 -21.88 -10.88
C ARG A 30 39.03 -20.49 -10.33
N LYS A 31 39.33 -19.55 -11.20
CA LYS A 31 39.37 -18.14 -10.80
C LYS A 31 37.92 -17.74 -10.49
N PRO A 32 37.63 -17.16 -9.31
CA PRO A 32 36.37 -16.46 -9.15
C PRO A 32 36.29 -15.41 -10.26
N PHE A 33 35.11 -15.24 -10.89
CA PHE A 33 34.88 -14.30 -11.99
C PHE A 33 35.47 -14.72 -13.35
N GLU A 34 35.21 -15.95 -13.78
CA GLU A 34 35.36 -16.27 -15.21
C GLU A 34 34.41 -15.38 -16.04
N LYS A 35 34.75 -15.10 -17.31
CA LYS A 35 33.97 -14.20 -18.16
C LYS A 35 32.48 -14.59 -18.24
N ALA A 36 32.19 -15.89 -18.14
CA ALA A 36 30.83 -16.42 -18.10
C ALA A 36 30.08 -16.00 -16.82
N ASP A 37 30.74 -16.03 -15.67
CA ASP A 37 30.15 -15.62 -14.39
C ASP A 37 29.79 -14.13 -14.41
N ILE A 38 30.66 -13.29 -15.01
CA ILE A 38 30.40 -11.85 -15.16
C ILE A 38 29.15 -11.57 -16.00
N ILE A 39 28.94 -12.34 -17.08
CA ILE A 39 27.74 -12.21 -17.92
C ILE A 39 26.49 -12.55 -17.11
N ILE A 40 26.53 -13.65 -16.35
CA ILE A 40 25.40 -14.07 -15.50
C ILE A 40 25.10 -12.99 -14.45
N TYR A 41 26.12 -12.47 -13.76
CA TYR A 41 25.93 -11.40 -12.79
C TYR A 41 25.38 -10.11 -13.40
N SER A 42 25.79 -9.77 -14.62
CA SER A 42 25.27 -8.61 -15.36
C SER A 42 23.79 -8.77 -15.70
N VAL A 43 23.37 -9.94 -16.17
CA VAL A 43 21.95 -10.24 -16.46
C VAL A 43 21.10 -10.20 -15.18
N CYS A 44 21.58 -10.80 -14.09
CA CYS A 44 20.90 -10.74 -12.80
C CYS A 44 20.74 -9.30 -12.31
N LEU A 45 21.80 -8.48 -12.43
CA LEU A 45 21.75 -7.08 -12.04
C LEU A 45 20.74 -6.30 -12.88
N LEU A 46 20.72 -6.49 -14.21
CA LEU A 46 19.75 -5.85 -15.10
C LEU A 46 18.31 -6.22 -14.75
N LEU A 47 18.07 -7.48 -14.38
CA LEU A 47 16.75 -7.95 -13.98
C LEU A 47 16.30 -7.31 -12.66
N ILE A 48 17.20 -7.21 -11.67
CA ILE A 48 16.94 -6.51 -10.41
C ILE A 48 16.62 -5.04 -10.69
N VAL A 49 17.46 -4.33 -11.45
CA VAL A 49 17.25 -2.93 -11.80
C VAL A 49 15.92 -2.73 -12.54
N SER A 50 15.59 -3.61 -13.49
CA SER A 50 14.33 -3.58 -14.22
C SER A 50 13.12 -3.71 -13.29
N LEU A 51 13.15 -4.62 -12.31
CA LEU A 51 12.09 -4.75 -11.30
C LEU A 51 11.93 -3.47 -10.47
N PHE A 52 13.04 -2.88 -10.01
CA PHE A 52 12.99 -1.63 -9.23
C PHE A 52 12.43 -0.44 -10.03
N ILE A 53 12.60 -0.41 -11.35
CA ILE A 53 12.08 0.64 -12.23
C ILE A 53 10.62 0.37 -12.63
N LEU A 54 10.27 -0.86 -13.01
CA LEU A 54 8.95 -1.20 -13.53
C LEU A 54 7.87 -1.25 -12.43
N VAL A 55 8.20 -1.71 -11.22
CA VAL A 55 7.24 -1.82 -10.12
C VAL A 55 6.62 -0.48 -9.70
N PRO A 56 7.36 0.63 -9.50
CA PRO A 56 6.76 1.93 -9.18
C PRO A 56 5.96 2.52 -10.36
N LEU A 57 6.35 2.23 -11.60
CA LEU A 57 5.60 2.68 -12.79
C LEU A 57 4.27 1.93 -12.97
N SER A 58 4.18 0.68 -12.53
CA SER A 58 2.95 -0.12 -12.62
C SER A 58 1.92 0.20 -11.53
N LYS A 59 2.17 1.16 -10.64
CA LYS A 59 1.11 1.66 -9.74
C LYS A 59 0.12 2.46 -10.58
N ASN A 60 -0.93 1.78 -11.06
CA ASN A 60 -2.19 2.43 -11.42
C ASN A 60 -2.68 3.17 -10.18
N SER A 61 -2.34 4.45 -10.07
CA SER A 61 -2.98 5.34 -9.14
C SER A 61 -4.44 5.41 -9.58
N GLN A 62 -5.32 4.67 -8.89
CA GLN A 62 -6.73 5.04 -8.88
C GLN A 62 -6.75 6.52 -8.50
N GLU A 63 -7.05 7.37 -9.47
CA GLU A 63 -7.08 8.80 -9.25
C GLU A 63 -8.18 9.07 -8.24
N ASN A 64 -7.81 9.74 -7.16
CA ASN A 64 -8.79 10.15 -6.18
C ASN A 64 -9.56 11.32 -6.79
N THR A 65 -10.84 11.13 -7.05
CA THR A 65 -11.71 12.17 -7.60
C THR A 65 -12.25 13.09 -6.50
N GLY A 66 -12.10 12.70 -5.24
CA GLY A 66 -12.58 13.51 -4.12
C GLY A 66 -12.56 12.82 -2.76
N PHE A 67 -13.47 13.21 -1.88
CA PHE A 67 -13.66 12.55 -0.59
C PHE A 67 -15.16 12.43 -0.29
N LYS A 68 -15.53 11.33 0.36
CA LYS A 68 -16.85 11.17 0.95
C LYS A 68 -16.75 11.09 2.46
N ILE A 69 -17.71 11.73 3.12
CA ILE A 69 -17.86 11.71 4.56
C ILE A 69 -19.16 11.01 4.88
N SER A 70 -19.08 9.99 5.73
CA SER A 70 -20.24 9.22 6.19
C SER A 70 -20.39 9.33 7.69
N VAL A 71 -21.62 9.46 8.16
CA VAL A 71 -21.99 9.51 9.58
C VAL A 71 -22.98 8.39 9.84
N ASP A 72 -22.64 7.46 10.74
CA ASP A 72 -23.44 6.25 11.02
C ASP A 72 -23.69 5.37 9.78
N GLY A 73 -22.75 5.39 8.82
CA GLY A 73 -22.83 4.61 7.57
C GLY A 73 -23.59 5.30 6.44
N GLU A 74 -24.33 6.37 6.73
CA GLU A 74 -25.03 7.20 5.74
C GLU A 74 -24.07 8.27 5.19
N ILE A 75 -24.14 8.58 3.90
CA ILE A 75 -23.30 9.63 3.29
C ILE A 75 -23.88 10.98 3.70
N ALA A 76 -23.06 11.84 4.31
CA ALA A 76 -23.46 13.19 4.70
C ALA A 76 -22.95 14.24 3.72
N VAL A 77 -21.73 14.05 3.21
CA VAL A 77 -21.05 15.01 2.34
C VAL A 77 -20.24 14.28 1.27
N ILE A 78 -20.35 14.75 0.03
CA ILE A 78 -19.50 14.36 -1.09
C ILE A 78 -18.76 15.61 -1.57
N LEU A 79 -17.44 15.52 -1.61
CA LEU A 79 -16.56 16.54 -2.17
C LEU A 79 -15.88 15.92 -3.39
N GLU A 80 -16.06 16.50 -4.56
CA GLU A 80 -15.26 16.21 -5.75
C GLU A 80 -14.33 17.38 -6.01
N PHE A 81 -13.08 17.13 -6.41
CA PHE A 81 -12.10 18.22 -6.58
C PHE A 81 -12.49 19.23 -7.68
N ASP A 82 -13.24 18.78 -8.68
CA ASP A 82 -13.65 19.58 -9.85
C ASP A 82 -15.10 20.09 -9.76
N LYS A 83 -15.82 19.79 -8.68
CA LYS A 83 -17.22 20.21 -8.49
C LYS A 83 -17.43 20.91 -7.14
N GLU A 84 -18.62 21.47 -6.97
CA GLU A 84 -19.05 21.97 -5.67
C GLU A 84 -19.29 20.83 -4.68
N ILE A 85 -19.18 21.15 -3.39
CA ILE A 85 -19.46 20.20 -2.31
C ILE A 85 -20.96 19.95 -2.27
N VAL A 86 -21.34 18.68 -2.33
CA VAL A 86 -22.72 18.23 -2.20
C VAL A 86 -22.93 17.78 -0.76
N VAL A 87 -23.88 18.42 -0.09
CA VAL A 87 -24.36 18.02 1.24
C VAL A 87 -25.72 17.37 1.06
N GLU A 88 -25.90 16.18 1.62
CA GLU A 88 -27.19 15.49 1.57
C GLU A 88 -28.25 16.25 2.39
N SER A 89 -29.50 16.24 1.91
CA SER A 89 -30.59 17.03 2.50
C SER A 89 -30.80 16.75 3.99
N ASP A 90 -30.60 15.50 4.40
CA ASP A 90 -30.84 15.05 5.77
C ASP A 90 -29.78 15.57 6.76
N TYR A 91 -28.69 16.15 6.23
CA TYR A 91 -27.55 16.66 6.97
C TYR A 91 -27.34 18.17 6.82
N SER A 92 -28.21 18.88 6.10
CA SER A 92 -28.06 20.33 5.83
C SER A 92 -27.90 21.16 7.10
N ASP A 93 -28.61 20.79 8.16
CA ASP A 93 -28.63 21.54 9.43
C ASP A 93 -27.48 21.14 10.38
N LEU A 94 -26.74 20.08 10.04
CA LEU A 94 -25.65 19.51 10.84
C LEU A 94 -24.28 19.76 10.22
N VAL A 95 -24.24 20.20 8.97
CA VAL A 95 -23.01 20.43 8.21
C VAL A 95 -22.86 21.90 7.89
N SER A 96 -21.71 22.47 8.25
CA SER A 96 -21.31 23.82 7.84
C SER A 96 -20.05 23.73 6.98
N VAL A 97 -20.07 24.38 5.83
CA VAL A 97 -18.97 24.38 4.85
C VAL A 97 -18.45 25.80 4.69
N GLU A 98 -17.17 26.01 4.99
CA GLU A 98 -16.46 27.26 4.74
C GLU A 98 -15.39 27.04 3.66
N LYS A 99 -15.39 27.88 2.62
CA LYS A 99 -14.33 27.89 1.60
C LYS A 99 -13.34 29.00 1.89
N LYS A 100 -12.07 28.66 2.03
CA LYS A 100 -10.94 29.58 2.21
C LYS A 100 -9.90 29.33 1.13
N GLN A 101 -10.01 30.05 0.01
CA GLN A 101 -9.14 29.91 -1.17
C GLN A 101 -9.10 28.46 -1.69
N ASP A 102 -8.02 27.73 -1.41
CA ASP A 102 -7.76 26.34 -1.81
C ASP A 102 -8.07 25.31 -0.71
N LEU A 103 -8.64 25.76 0.40
CA LEU A 103 -9.02 24.94 1.54
C LEU A 103 -10.54 24.95 1.72
N TYR A 104 -11.12 23.77 1.90
CA TYR A 104 -12.47 23.64 2.43
C TYR A 104 -12.43 23.18 3.88
N GLN A 105 -13.12 23.92 4.75
CA GLN A 105 -13.33 23.54 6.13
C GLN A 105 -14.78 23.09 6.29
N VAL A 106 -14.96 21.81 6.59
CA VAL A 106 -16.26 21.17 6.77
C VAL A 106 -16.42 20.82 8.24
N LYS A 107 -17.36 21.47 8.92
CA LYS A 107 -17.73 21.15 10.29
C LYS A 107 -18.98 20.27 10.26
N ILE A 108 -18.89 19.10 10.87
CA ILE A 108 -20.00 18.15 10.97
C ILE A 108 -20.36 17.99 12.44
N LEU A 109 -21.63 18.24 12.77
CA LEU A 109 -22.21 18.00 14.08
C LEU A 109 -22.79 16.58 14.16
N THR A 110 -22.74 15.98 15.34
CA THR A 110 -23.48 14.74 15.62
C THR A 110 -24.99 14.99 15.61
N LYS A 111 -25.79 13.92 15.43
CA LYS A 111 -27.27 14.02 15.40
C LYS A 111 -27.84 14.65 16.69
N ASP A 112 -27.18 14.47 17.83
CA ASP A 112 -27.53 15.08 19.13
C ASP A 112 -26.94 16.49 19.36
N LYS A 113 -26.18 17.03 18.39
CA LYS A 113 -25.54 18.36 18.39
C LYS A 113 -24.53 18.62 19.52
N ASN A 114 -24.19 17.62 20.33
CA ASN A 114 -23.20 17.75 21.39
C ASN A 114 -21.77 17.45 20.90
N GLY A 115 -21.63 16.72 19.80
CA GLY A 115 -20.37 16.36 19.18
C GLY A 115 -20.11 17.11 17.88
N TYR A 116 -18.84 17.34 17.53
CA TYR A 116 -18.42 17.83 16.23
C TYR A 116 -17.08 17.28 15.78
N ASN A 117 -16.89 17.27 14.46
CA ASN A 117 -15.60 17.14 13.80
C ASN A 117 -15.41 18.30 12.81
N LEU A 118 -14.27 18.96 12.87
CA LEU A 118 -13.85 19.95 11.89
C LEU A 118 -12.80 19.30 10.97
N ILE A 119 -13.12 19.27 9.69
CA ILE A 119 -12.37 18.56 8.66
C ILE A 119 -11.86 19.59 7.67
N GLU A 120 -10.57 19.54 7.37
CA GLU A 120 -9.92 20.36 6.36
C GLU A 120 -9.62 19.51 5.12
N PHE A 121 -10.04 20.02 3.97
CA PHE A 121 -9.71 19.48 2.66
C PHE A 121 -8.83 20.47 1.93
N ASP A 122 -7.65 20.01 1.49
CA ASP A 122 -6.71 20.77 0.70
C ASP A 122 -6.84 20.34 -0.76
N LEU A 123 -7.34 21.25 -1.61
CA LEU A 123 -7.60 20.99 -3.02
C LEU A 123 -6.31 20.90 -3.84
N LYS A 124 -5.27 21.64 -3.44
CA LYS A 124 -3.96 21.61 -4.12
C LYS A 124 -3.24 20.31 -3.87
N GLU A 125 -3.19 19.90 -2.60
CA GLU A 125 -2.52 18.66 -2.21
C GLU A 125 -3.41 17.42 -2.40
N LYS A 126 -4.70 17.61 -2.69
CA LYS A 126 -5.74 16.57 -2.74
C LYS A 126 -5.77 15.73 -1.46
N THR A 127 -5.75 16.41 -0.30
CA THR A 127 -5.71 15.77 1.03
C THR A 127 -6.95 16.07 1.87
N ALA A 128 -7.25 15.18 2.82
CA ALA A 128 -8.21 15.42 3.88
C ALA A 128 -7.58 15.18 5.26
N LYS A 129 -7.97 15.97 6.26
CA LYS A 129 -7.56 15.79 7.66
C LYS A 129 -8.62 16.29 8.62
N VAL A 130 -8.80 15.60 9.74
CA VAL A 130 -9.54 16.18 10.88
C VAL A 130 -8.59 17.09 11.64
N ILE A 131 -8.94 18.38 11.72
CA ILE A 131 -8.13 19.38 12.44
C ILE A 131 -8.61 19.57 13.87
N GLU A 132 -9.89 19.34 14.14
CA GLU A 132 -10.47 19.49 15.46
C GLU A 132 -11.64 18.51 15.69
N SER A 133 -11.81 18.07 16.94
CA SER A 133 -12.92 17.21 17.37
C SER A 133 -13.09 17.29 18.88
N ASN A 134 -14.32 17.06 19.36
CA ASN A 134 -14.65 16.87 20.77
C ASN A 134 -15.09 15.43 21.12
N CYS A 135 -14.71 14.44 20.30
CA CYS A 135 -15.17 13.05 20.42
C CYS A 135 -14.74 12.29 21.69
N SER A 136 -13.56 12.58 22.20
CA SER A 136 -12.97 11.92 23.36
C SER A 136 -11.81 12.76 23.89
N SER A 137 -11.27 12.38 25.04
CA SER A 137 -10.02 12.94 25.56
C SER A 137 -8.82 12.61 24.67
N SER A 138 -8.79 11.42 24.05
CA SER A 138 -7.70 10.97 23.17
C SER A 138 -7.69 11.66 21.80
N LYS A 139 -8.85 12.07 21.30
CA LYS A 139 -9.02 12.72 19.98
C LYS A 139 -8.29 11.99 18.84
N ASP A 140 -8.33 10.67 18.82
CA ASP A 140 -7.54 9.83 17.88
C ASP A 140 -7.72 10.24 16.41
N CYS A 141 -8.92 10.66 16.02
CA CYS A 141 -9.22 11.14 14.67
C CYS A 141 -8.42 12.39 14.26
N VAL A 142 -8.03 13.26 15.20
CA VAL A 142 -7.24 14.49 14.96
C VAL A 142 -5.76 14.15 14.79
N HIS A 143 -5.29 13.11 15.47
CA HIS A 143 -3.91 12.63 15.40
C HIS A 143 -3.64 11.78 14.15
N PHE A 144 -4.69 11.40 13.41
CA PHE A 144 -4.54 10.70 12.15
C PHE A 144 -3.79 11.56 11.11
N PRO A 145 -2.87 10.97 10.32
CA PRO A 145 -2.20 11.68 9.26
C PRO A 145 -3.17 12.10 8.15
N LYS A 146 -2.76 13.10 7.36
CA LYS A 146 -3.49 13.51 6.16
C LYS A 146 -3.67 12.32 5.22
N ILE A 147 -4.88 12.10 4.72
CA ILE A 147 -5.16 11.07 3.72
C ILE A 147 -5.19 11.70 2.32
N LYS A 148 -4.66 10.99 1.31
CA LYS A 148 -4.72 11.38 -0.12
C LYS A 148 -5.60 10.40 -0.90
N THR A 149 -4.98 9.41 -1.54
CA THR A 149 -5.64 8.43 -2.41
C THR A 149 -6.06 7.14 -1.69
N SER A 150 -5.50 6.91 -0.51
CA SER A 150 -5.76 5.73 0.31
C SER A 150 -5.77 6.11 1.79
N GLY A 151 -6.30 5.20 2.60
CA GLY A 151 -6.54 5.43 4.01
C GLY A 151 -7.99 5.83 4.29
N THR A 152 -8.34 5.80 5.56
CA THR A 152 -9.66 6.21 6.03
C THR A 152 -9.49 6.76 7.44
N ILE A 153 -10.07 7.93 7.70
CA ILE A 153 -10.08 8.48 9.05
C ILE A 153 -11.42 8.08 9.68
N TYR A 154 -11.35 7.50 10.86
CA TYR A 154 -12.52 7.12 11.64
C TYR A 154 -12.55 7.90 12.96
N CYS A 155 -13.71 8.44 13.29
CA CYS A 155 -14.02 8.96 14.61
C CYS A 155 -15.12 8.07 15.20
N ALA A 156 -14.71 7.04 15.95
CA ALA A 156 -15.64 6.05 16.49
C ALA A 156 -16.75 6.66 17.39
N PRO A 157 -16.46 7.60 18.31
CA PRO A 157 -17.50 8.17 19.17
C PRO A 157 -18.57 8.96 18.41
N HIS A 158 -18.19 9.64 17.32
CA HIS A 158 -19.13 10.38 16.47
C HIS A 158 -19.62 9.57 15.26
N LYS A 159 -19.23 8.28 15.18
CA LYS A 159 -19.51 7.37 14.06
C LYS A 159 -19.20 7.97 12.68
N LEU A 160 -18.17 8.81 12.61
CA LEU A 160 -17.79 9.52 11.40
C LEU A 160 -16.68 8.78 10.68
N LYS A 161 -16.80 8.70 9.35
CA LYS A 161 -15.84 8.06 8.45
C LYS A 161 -15.53 9.00 7.29
N ILE A 162 -14.24 9.23 7.03
CA ILE A 162 -13.76 9.99 5.87
C ILE A 162 -12.97 9.05 4.99
N SER A 163 -13.39 8.88 3.74
CA SER A 163 -12.72 8.02 2.78
C SER A 163 -12.54 8.70 1.42
N PRO A 164 -11.46 8.38 0.67
CA PRO A 164 -11.29 8.82 -0.71
C PRO A 164 -12.48 8.39 -1.57
N LEU A 165 -12.92 9.29 -2.44
CA LEU A 165 -13.88 8.96 -3.48
C LEU A 165 -13.12 8.27 -4.61
N LYS A 166 -13.28 6.96 -4.68
CA LYS A 166 -12.75 6.18 -5.79
C LYS A 166 -13.83 6.16 -6.87
N GLU A 167 -13.44 6.38 -8.13
CA GLU A 167 -14.33 6.07 -9.24
C GLU A 167 -14.85 4.65 -9.05
N GLU A 168 -16.18 4.51 -9.09
CA GLU A 168 -16.80 3.20 -9.00
C GLU A 168 -16.17 2.32 -10.07
N PHE A 169 -15.51 1.25 -9.64
CA PHE A 169 -15.26 0.14 -10.54
C PHE A 169 -16.63 -0.25 -11.06
N LYS A 170 -16.94 0.05 -12.33
CA LYS A 170 -18.02 -0.60 -13.05
C LYS A 170 -17.75 -2.08 -12.87
N SER A 171 -18.52 -2.72 -11.99
CA SER A 171 -18.47 -4.16 -11.85
C SER A 171 -18.68 -4.71 -13.26
N PRO A 172 -17.86 -5.67 -13.73
CA PRO A 172 -18.09 -6.25 -15.03
C PRO A 172 -19.54 -6.72 -15.06
N VAL A 173 -20.31 -6.19 -16.01
CA VAL A 173 -21.66 -6.68 -16.27
C VAL A 173 -21.46 -8.14 -16.66
N VAL A 174 -21.74 -9.04 -15.73
CA VAL A 174 -21.84 -10.46 -16.04
C VAL A 174 -23.04 -10.55 -16.94
N GLY A 175 -22.78 -10.66 -18.25
CA GLY A 175 -23.83 -10.85 -19.23
C GLY A 175 -24.65 -12.06 -18.79
N GLU A 176 -25.94 -11.87 -18.58
CA GLU A 176 -26.90 -12.96 -18.59
C GLU A 176 -26.80 -13.59 -19.99
N ILE A 177 -26.28 -14.82 -20.05
CA ILE A 177 -26.33 -15.68 -21.24
C ILE A 177 -27.57 -16.55 -21.11
#